data_AF-A0A1I2T6Q3-F1
#
_entry.id   AF-A0A1I2T6Q3-F1
#
_cell.length_a   1.000
_cell.length_b   1.000
_cell.length_c   1.000
_cell.angle_alpha   90.00
_cell.angle_beta   90.00
_cell.angle_gamma   90.00
#
_symmetry.space_group_name_H-M   'P 1'
#
loop_
_entity.id
_entity.type
_entity.pdbx_description
1 polymer ?
#
loop_
_entity_poly.entity_id
_entity_poly.type
_entity_poly.pdbx_seq_one_letter_code
_entity_poly.pdbx_strand_id
1 'polypeptide(L)'
;MKHRPLKQTAAIIGITALCFPITAHAQSSDLGSLFSSNPFGSSSGSHHAPVTPEPPLREGWQLVHEENFNTPLDMDQFAWQVDPHGDNSPWHVDEFDDDGEFFTINGADYFRDALGSFNLLRKQARIGEGGWLTAEFAARDYAKDGVPENPPQLITENGEARLEVPQDGGLILTSTNPLPDQYRVEYELKTLDFGGMRNGSWEYDGKKNGHTPPTDTECKTNFPWKRQALEDDGKDKTDPCGETWGDTTTENGYYLLSIMDYAHPAPHNNIFIHSHRKVGMDVYSVDAPWNRSYKVCNPADGTIKPYSEGNGNGVNEIFFDGSKWRDPGFAYNEFVMPTECGVQYGDTKGSTIVSAVELQPELMPNETYTFAIERTATGYVQEMSGNFRHVGQQTYRYERPFVGEDGRPIWHYNQTPEAYDGQFNSTLSFEGPYGSFEKEMWPAGSAYPDNFVIGIPHINYYAGSATVDNIRFFTPDN
;
A
#
# COMPACT_ATOMS: atom_id res chain seq x y z
N MET A 1 22.45 40.32 35.55
CA MET A 1 22.70 41.57 34.79
C MET A 1 23.80 41.35 33.76
N LYS A 2 23.42 41.08 32.50
CA LYS A 2 24.27 41.24 31.31
C LYS A 2 23.31 41.64 30.18
N HIS A 3 23.38 42.91 29.78
CA HIS A 3 22.66 43.49 28.65
C HIS A 3 23.43 43.26 27.35
N ARG A 4 22.73 42.88 26.28
CA ARG A 4 22.94 43.33 24.88
C ARG A 4 21.84 42.74 23.96
N PRO A 5 21.58 43.31 22.77
CA PRO A 5 20.36 44.11 22.55
C PRO A 5 19.40 43.57 21.47
N LEU A 6 18.18 44.10 21.49
CA LEU A 6 17.20 44.02 20.41
C LEU A 6 17.75 44.60 19.09
N LYS A 7 17.47 43.91 17.98
CA LYS A 7 17.40 44.51 16.65
C LYS A 7 15.96 44.48 16.17
N GLN A 8 15.36 45.66 16.07
CA GLN A 8 14.24 45.93 15.17
C GLN A 8 14.80 46.08 13.75
N THR A 9 14.12 45.52 12.74
CA THR A 9 14.03 46.17 11.43
C THR A 9 12.67 45.88 10.82
N ALA A 10 12.07 46.95 10.29
CA ALA A 10 10.71 47.06 9.81
C ALA A 10 10.51 46.48 8.41
N ALA A 11 9.25 46.15 8.11
CA ALA A 11 8.74 45.91 6.77
C ALA A 11 8.58 47.24 6.00
N ILE A 12 8.91 47.26 4.70
CA ILE A 12 8.29 48.17 3.72
C ILE A 12 8.11 47.43 2.38
N ILE A 13 6.90 47.67 1.86
CA ILE A 13 6.20 47.23 0.65
C ILE A 13 6.85 47.73 -0.64
N GLY A 14 6.71 46.96 -1.72
CA GLY A 14 6.92 47.45 -3.08
C GLY A 14 6.57 46.41 -4.16
N ILE A 15 5.28 46.16 -4.41
CA ILE A 15 4.82 45.47 -5.62
C ILE A 15 4.12 46.49 -6.51
N THR A 16 4.76 46.79 -7.63
CA THR A 16 4.25 47.64 -8.70
C THR A 16 3.49 46.78 -9.70
N ALA A 17 2.23 47.12 -9.93
CA ALA A 17 1.37 46.55 -10.95
C ALA A 17 1.83 46.95 -12.37
N LEU A 18 1.63 46.04 -13.33
CA LEU A 18 1.57 46.34 -14.76
C LEU A 18 0.46 45.51 -15.39
N CYS A 19 -0.65 46.20 -15.69
CA CYS A 19 -1.73 45.77 -16.55
C CYS A 19 -1.31 45.83 -18.03
N PHE A 20 -1.86 44.95 -18.88
CA PHE A 20 -2.66 45.28 -20.07
C PHE A 20 -3.11 43.98 -20.81
N PRO A 21 -4.12 44.05 -21.72
CA PRO A 21 -5.18 43.07 -21.83
C PRO A 21 -5.21 42.39 -23.21
N ILE A 22 -5.85 41.21 -23.33
CA ILE A 22 -6.43 40.80 -24.63
C ILE A 22 -7.77 40.11 -24.37
N THR A 23 -8.82 40.75 -24.88
CA THR A 23 -10.21 40.28 -24.97
C THR A 23 -10.42 39.39 -26.21
N ALA A 24 -10.93 38.18 -25.95
CA ALA A 24 -12.17 37.56 -26.45
C ALA A 24 -12.57 37.49 -27.95
N HIS A 25 -13.30 36.39 -28.22
CA HIS A 25 -14.34 36.12 -29.26
C HIS A 25 -13.98 35.26 -30.47
N ALA A 26 -14.61 34.07 -30.54
CA ALA A 26 -15.32 33.51 -31.71
C ALA A 26 -16.12 32.27 -31.22
N GLN A 27 -17.44 32.38 -31.04
CA GLN A 27 -18.51 32.14 -32.03
C GLN A 27 -18.98 30.67 -32.10
N SER A 28 -20.15 30.47 -31.50
CA SER A 28 -21.13 29.43 -31.80
C SER A 28 -21.87 29.73 -33.11
N SER A 29 -22.18 28.70 -33.89
CA SER A 29 -23.32 28.73 -34.80
C SER A 29 -23.86 27.32 -35.06
N ASP A 30 -25.17 27.22 -34.82
CA ASP A 30 -26.10 26.16 -35.22
C ASP A 30 -26.02 25.73 -36.68
N LEU A 31 -26.49 24.50 -36.93
CA LEU A 31 -27.37 24.01 -38.01
C LEU A 31 -27.38 22.47 -37.86
N GLY A 32 -28.47 21.72 -37.74
CA GLY A 32 -29.82 21.92 -38.22
C GLY A 32 -30.20 20.75 -39.15
N SER A 33 -30.90 19.75 -38.58
CA SER A 33 -31.95 18.92 -39.21
C SER A 33 -31.60 17.95 -40.36
N LEU A 34 -32.10 16.69 -40.27
CA LEU A 34 -33.20 16.14 -41.09
C LEU A 34 -33.16 14.58 -41.17
N PHE A 35 -34.32 13.98 -40.88
CA PHE A 35 -34.91 12.74 -41.42
C PHE A 35 -34.10 11.43 -41.46
N SER A 36 -34.64 10.37 -40.84
CA SER A 36 -35.55 9.41 -41.51
C SER A 36 -35.54 8.04 -40.82
N SER A 37 -36.75 7.51 -40.71
CA SER A 37 -37.16 6.16 -40.30
C SER A 37 -36.34 5.00 -40.88
N ASN A 38 -36.14 3.94 -40.09
CA ASN A 38 -36.86 2.68 -40.35
C ASN A 38 -36.88 1.72 -39.15
N PRO A 39 -37.97 0.92 -39.03
CA PRO A 39 -38.17 -0.09 -38.00
C PRO A 39 -37.54 -1.42 -38.45
N PHE A 40 -37.28 -2.35 -37.52
CA PHE A 40 -37.49 -3.80 -37.66
C PHE A 40 -36.73 -4.56 -36.56
N GLY A 41 -37.39 -5.56 -35.98
CA GLY A 41 -36.72 -6.78 -35.56
C GLY A 41 -36.54 -6.98 -34.06
N SER A 42 -37.59 -7.40 -33.38
CA SER A 42 -37.46 -8.22 -32.18
C SER A 42 -36.81 -9.55 -32.56
N SER A 43 -35.56 -9.78 -32.14
CA SER A 43 -35.01 -11.14 -32.03
C SER A 43 -34.58 -11.36 -30.59
N SER A 44 -35.32 -12.23 -29.90
CA SER A 44 -34.93 -12.82 -28.63
C SER A 44 -33.68 -13.70 -28.85
N GLY A 45 -32.50 -13.11 -28.74
CA GLY A 45 -31.24 -13.82 -28.60
C GLY A 45 -31.02 -14.12 -27.13
N SER A 46 -30.95 -15.40 -26.78
CA SER A 46 -30.45 -15.85 -25.48
C SER A 46 -29.05 -15.31 -25.26
N HIS A 47 -28.90 -14.37 -24.33
CA HIS A 47 -27.61 -13.96 -23.81
C HIS A 47 -26.99 -15.14 -23.04
N HIS A 48 -26.23 -15.97 -23.75
CA HIS A 48 -25.19 -16.74 -23.10
C HIS A 48 -24.16 -15.74 -22.58
N ALA A 49 -23.97 -15.74 -21.25
CA ALA A 49 -22.85 -15.04 -20.64
C ALA A 49 -21.57 -15.43 -21.38
N PRO A 50 -20.68 -14.48 -21.70
CA PRO A 50 -19.38 -14.82 -22.26
C PRO A 50 -18.68 -15.75 -21.26
N VAL A 51 -18.39 -16.96 -21.70
CA VAL A 51 -17.52 -17.88 -20.97
C VAL A 51 -16.15 -17.21 -20.98
N THR A 52 -15.73 -16.71 -19.82
CA THR A 52 -14.37 -16.22 -19.62
C THR A 52 -13.41 -17.35 -20.03
N PRO A 53 -12.49 -17.12 -20.97
CA PRO A 53 -11.53 -18.16 -21.34
C PRO A 53 -10.76 -18.60 -20.09
N GLU A 54 -10.63 -19.91 -19.87
CA GLU A 54 -9.77 -20.44 -18.81
C GLU A 54 -8.38 -19.79 -18.93
N PRO A 55 -7.80 -19.31 -17.82
CA PRO A 55 -6.46 -18.75 -17.83
C PRO A 55 -5.51 -19.78 -18.47
N PRO A 56 -4.58 -19.37 -19.35
CA PRO A 56 -3.60 -20.30 -19.88
C PRO A 56 -2.82 -20.90 -18.70
N LEU A 57 -2.99 -22.21 -18.48
CA LEU A 57 -2.20 -22.98 -17.52
C LEU A 57 -0.71 -22.69 -17.76
N ARG A 58 -0.03 -22.15 -16.76
CA ARG A 58 1.39 -21.84 -16.82
C ARG A 58 2.16 -23.16 -16.70
N GLU A 59 3.02 -23.44 -17.68
CA GLU A 59 3.83 -24.66 -17.70
C GLU A 59 4.62 -24.81 -16.38
N GLY A 60 4.44 -25.94 -15.69
CA GLY A 60 5.10 -26.23 -14.41
C GLY A 60 4.33 -25.81 -13.16
N TRP A 61 3.13 -25.22 -13.28
CA TRP A 61 2.31 -24.79 -12.15
C TRP A 61 0.88 -25.36 -12.23
N GLN A 62 0.46 -26.03 -11.16
CA GLN A 62 -0.88 -26.56 -10.96
C GLN A 62 -1.72 -25.57 -10.14
N LEU A 63 -2.89 -25.19 -10.65
CA LEU A 63 -3.88 -24.43 -9.89
C LEU A 63 -4.42 -25.27 -8.73
N VAL A 64 -4.32 -24.76 -7.51
CA VAL A 64 -4.78 -25.41 -6.28
C VAL A 64 -6.05 -24.74 -5.74
N HIS A 65 -6.07 -23.41 -5.73
CA HIS A 65 -7.23 -22.63 -5.30
C HIS A 65 -7.48 -21.43 -6.22
N GLU A 66 -8.75 -21.08 -6.39
CA GLU A 66 -9.20 -19.86 -7.06
C GLU A 66 -10.35 -19.25 -6.24
N GLU A 67 -10.30 -17.94 -6.01
CA GLU A 67 -11.43 -17.14 -5.53
C GLU A 67 -11.77 -16.11 -6.61
N ASN A 68 -12.96 -16.26 -7.18
CA ASN A 68 -13.50 -15.43 -8.28
C ASN A 68 -14.76 -14.68 -7.84
N PHE A 69 -15.06 -14.66 -6.54
CA PHE A 69 -16.11 -13.88 -5.90
C PHE A 69 -17.52 -14.05 -6.47
N ASN A 70 -17.77 -15.13 -7.21
CA ASN A 70 -19.10 -15.48 -7.73
C ASN A 70 -20.08 -15.89 -6.61
N THR A 71 -19.54 -16.26 -5.44
CA THR A 71 -20.34 -16.48 -4.23
C THR A 71 -20.33 -15.19 -3.41
N PRO A 72 -21.50 -14.57 -3.17
CA PRO A 72 -21.56 -13.36 -2.35
C PRO A 72 -21.00 -13.59 -0.95
N LEU A 73 -20.18 -12.66 -0.48
CA LEU A 73 -19.61 -12.66 0.86
C LEU A 73 -20.48 -11.80 1.79
N ASP A 74 -21.09 -12.44 2.79
CA ASP A 74 -21.77 -11.73 3.88
C ASP A 74 -20.77 -11.47 5.01
N MET A 75 -20.20 -10.26 5.04
CA MET A 75 -19.21 -9.86 6.05
C MET A 75 -19.86 -9.42 7.37
N ASP A 76 -21.17 -9.17 7.40
CA ASP A 76 -21.86 -8.67 8.59
C ASP A 76 -22.11 -9.78 9.62
N GLN A 77 -22.02 -11.04 9.22
CA GLN A 77 -22.10 -12.18 10.14
C GLN A 77 -20.89 -12.30 11.08
N PHE A 78 -19.77 -11.64 10.76
CA PHE A 78 -18.53 -11.69 11.55
C PHE A 78 -18.47 -10.51 12.52
N ALA A 79 -18.30 -10.80 13.80
CA ALA A 79 -18.26 -9.79 14.84
C ALA A 79 -16.92 -9.04 14.86
N TRP A 80 -17.00 -7.74 15.11
CA TRP A 80 -15.85 -6.94 15.52
C TRP A 80 -15.40 -7.33 16.93
N GLN A 81 -14.10 -7.31 17.16
CA GLN A 81 -13.46 -7.60 18.43
C GLN A 81 -12.48 -6.49 18.76
N VAL A 82 -12.43 -6.07 20.02
CA VAL A 82 -11.40 -5.12 20.48
C VAL A 82 -10.06 -5.83 20.47
N ASP A 83 -9.06 -5.21 19.85
CA ASP A 83 -7.66 -5.60 19.99
C ASP A 83 -7.22 -5.25 21.42
N PRO A 84 -6.85 -6.24 22.25
CA PRO A 84 -6.43 -5.96 23.62
C PRO A 84 -5.03 -5.33 23.67
N HIS A 85 -4.29 -5.30 22.56
CA HIS A 85 -2.88 -4.95 22.47
C HIS A 85 -1.97 -5.85 23.36
N GLY A 86 -0.66 -5.64 23.27
CA GLY A 86 0.37 -6.35 24.01
C GLY A 86 0.54 -7.84 23.64
N ASP A 87 1.46 -8.51 24.31
CA ASP A 87 1.96 -9.86 23.97
C ASP A 87 0.89 -10.97 23.90
N ASN A 88 -0.29 -10.74 24.47
CA ASN A 88 -1.40 -11.71 24.43
C ASN A 88 -2.43 -11.40 23.35
N SER A 89 -2.26 -10.32 22.60
CA SER A 89 -3.13 -10.01 21.47
C SER A 89 -2.98 -11.08 20.38
N PRO A 90 -4.07 -11.56 19.76
CA PRO A 90 -4.00 -12.40 18.56
C PRO A 90 -3.28 -11.74 17.39
N TRP A 91 -3.19 -10.40 17.39
CA TRP A 91 -2.53 -9.60 16.37
C TRP A 91 -1.15 -9.13 16.81
N HIS A 92 -0.62 -9.64 17.93
CA HIS A 92 0.68 -9.23 18.42
C HIS A 92 1.80 -9.61 17.45
N VAL A 93 2.69 -8.66 17.14
CA VAL A 93 3.86 -8.87 16.29
C VAL A 93 5.16 -8.83 17.09
N ASP A 94 5.70 -7.64 17.31
CA ASP A 94 6.97 -7.37 17.99
C ASP A 94 7.10 -5.88 18.37
N GLU A 95 8.32 -5.32 18.41
CA GLU A 95 8.58 -3.94 18.80
C GLU A 95 8.03 -2.90 17.80
N PHE A 96 7.61 -3.35 16.60
CA PHE A 96 7.01 -2.56 15.53
C PHE A 96 5.47 -2.64 15.46
N ASP A 97 4.86 -3.32 16.42
CA ASP A 97 3.41 -3.47 16.54
C ASP A 97 2.68 -2.14 16.85
N ASP A 98 1.35 -2.16 16.84
CA ASP A 98 0.49 -0.99 17.05
C ASP A 98 0.67 -0.34 18.42
N ASP A 99 1.07 -1.09 19.44
CA ASP A 99 1.50 -0.60 20.75
C ASP A 99 3.00 -0.84 21.02
N GLY A 100 3.77 -1.12 19.97
CA GLY A 100 5.16 -1.55 20.03
C GLY A 100 6.12 -0.53 20.65
N GLU A 101 7.30 -1.03 21.04
CA GLU A 101 8.34 -0.24 21.69
C GLU A 101 8.79 0.95 20.84
N PHE A 102 8.78 0.82 19.50
CA PHE A 102 9.11 1.90 18.57
C PHE A 102 8.33 3.19 18.86
N PHE A 103 7.01 3.08 19.06
CA PHE A 103 6.17 4.26 19.29
C PHE A 103 6.29 4.79 20.72
N THR A 104 6.51 3.90 21.68
CA THR A 104 6.81 4.30 23.06
C THR A 104 8.12 5.09 23.15
N ILE A 105 9.17 4.71 22.42
CA ILE A 105 10.44 5.43 22.39
C ILE A 105 10.32 6.79 21.67
N ASN A 106 9.42 6.89 20.69
CA ASN A 106 9.17 8.14 19.97
C ASN A 106 8.21 9.10 20.68
N GLY A 107 7.29 8.61 21.50
CA GLY A 107 6.24 9.45 22.09
C GLY A 107 5.91 9.24 23.56
N ALA A 108 6.57 8.32 24.26
CA ALA A 108 6.36 8.03 25.67
C ALA A 108 4.86 7.97 26.06
N ASP A 109 4.49 8.66 27.13
CA ASP A 109 3.11 8.69 27.62
C ASP A 109 2.15 9.41 26.65
N TYR A 110 2.64 10.34 25.83
CA TYR A 110 1.81 11.01 24.81
C TYR A 110 1.27 10.03 23.77
N PHE A 111 2.09 9.07 23.36
CA PHE A 111 1.66 8.02 22.45
C PHE A 111 0.65 7.08 23.13
N ARG A 112 0.92 6.68 24.37
CA ARG A 112 0.02 5.79 25.13
C ARG A 112 -1.34 6.43 25.38
N ASP A 113 -1.37 7.71 25.73
CA ASP A 113 -2.61 8.46 25.93
C ASP A 113 -3.39 8.58 24.62
N ALA A 114 -2.71 8.83 23.50
CA ALA A 114 -3.31 8.90 22.17
C ALA A 114 -3.88 7.54 21.72
N LEU A 115 -3.10 6.46 21.81
CA LEU A 115 -3.56 5.10 21.51
C LEU A 115 -4.73 4.70 22.44
N GLY A 116 -4.65 5.09 23.70
CA GLY A 116 -5.69 4.86 24.70
C GLY A 116 -6.94 5.72 24.54
N SER A 117 -7.03 6.63 23.55
CA SER A 117 -8.22 7.47 23.35
C SER A 117 -9.33 6.79 22.53
N PHE A 118 -9.02 5.69 21.84
CA PHE A 118 -9.97 4.88 21.06
C PHE A 118 -9.79 3.38 21.36
N ASN A 119 -10.69 2.55 20.85
CA ASN A 119 -10.47 1.10 20.74
C ASN A 119 -10.10 0.78 19.29
N LEU A 120 -9.03 0.01 19.09
CA LEU A 120 -8.78 -0.61 17.80
C LEU A 120 -9.66 -1.87 17.69
N LEU A 121 -10.54 -1.91 16.69
CA LEU A 121 -11.39 -3.05 16.41
C LEU A 121 -10.84 -3.86 15.25
N ARG A 122 -10.96 -5.17 15.37
CA ARG A 122 -10.52 -6.18 14.41
C ARG A 122 -11.69 -7.04 13.99
N LYS A 123 -11.67 -7.49 12.75
CA LYS A 123 -12.62 -8.49 12.23
C LYS A 123 -11.90 -9.36 11.22
N GLN A 124 -12.17 -10.66 11.29
CA GLN A 124 -11.56 -11.67 10.44
C GLN A 124 -12.65 -12.55 9.84
N ALA A 125 -12.52 -12.87 8.55
CA ALA A 125 -13.40 -13.80 7.86
C ALA A 125 -12.58 -14.76 6.97
N ARG A 126 -12.79 -16.07 7.12
CA ARG A 126 -12.25 -17.05 6.17
C ARG A 126 -13.18 -17.12 4.96
N ILE A 127 -12.62 -16.97 3.77
CA ILE A 127 -13.33 -16.92 2.49
C ILE A 127 -12.70 -17.87 1.48
N GLY A 128 -13.35 -18.07 0.32
CA GLY A 128 -12.94 -19.04 -0.68
C GLY A 128 -13.26 -20.48 -0.34
N GLU A 129 -13.16 -21.34 -1.35
CA GLU A 129 -13.36 -22.77 -1.19
C GLU A 129 -12.42 -23.35 -0.12
N GLY A 130 -12.97 -24.01 0.89
CA GLY A 130 -12.18 -24.54 2.01
C GLY A 130 -11.60 -23.47 2.96
N GLY A 131 -11.96 -22.19 2.79
CA GLY A 131 -11.50 -21.11 3.66
C GLY A 131 -10.00 -20.81 3.51
N TRP A 132 -9.45 -20.99 2.31
CA TRP A 132 -8.02 -20.85 2.04
C TRP A 132 -7.53 -19.39 2.09
N LEU A 133 -8.46 -18.43 1.92
CA LEU A 133 -8.23 -17.00 2.10
C LEU A 133 -8.78 -16.52 3.44
N THR A 134 -8.16 -15.47 3.95
CA THR A 134 -8.65 -14.68 5.07
C THR A 134 -8.76 -13.22 4.66
N ALA A 135 -9.91 -12.61 4.91
CA ALA A 135 -10.08 -11.16 4.91
C ALA A 135 -9.89 -10.63 6.33
N GLU A 136 -8.91 -9.73 6.50
CA GLU A 136 -8.59 -9.08 7.78
C GLU A 136 -8.96 -7.60 7.71
N PHE A 137 -9.66 -7.12 8.73
CA PHE A 137 -10.16 -5.76 8.83
C PHE A 137 -9.64 -5.14 10.13
N ALA A 138 -9.32 -3.85 10.07
CA ALA A 138 -9.08 -3.02 11.23
C ALA A 138 -9.86 -1.71 11.10
N ALA A 139 -10.41 -1.22 12.20
CA ALA A 139 -11.13 0.04 12.26
C ALA A 139 -11.02 0.65 13.66
N ARG A 140 -11.17 1.97 13.75
CA ARG A 140 -11.19 2.67 15.04
C ARG A 140 -12.63 2.79 15.56
N ASP A 141 -12.74 2.73 16.89
CA ASP A 141 -13.92 2.99 17.69
C ASP A 141 -13.55 4.06 18.73
N TYR A 142 -13.73 5.33 18.35
CA TYR A 142 -13.45 6.50 19.18
C TYR A 142 -14.47 6.63 20.33
N ALA A 143 -15.72 6.20 20.13
CA ALA A 143 -16.77 6.20 21.15
C ALA A 143 -16.56 5.13 22.24
N LYS A 144 -15.74 4.12 21.95
CA LYS A 144 -15.49 2.93 22.78
C LYS A 144 -16.75 2.12 23.09
N ASP A 145 -17.68 2.07 22.15
CA ASP A 145 -18.96 1.34 22.31
C ASP A 145 -18.97 -0.03 21.63
N GLY A 146 -17.86 -0.42 21.00
CA GLY A 146 -17.68 -1.68 20.28
C GLY A 146 -18.16 -1.64 18.83
N VAL A 147 -18.52 -0.46 18.31
CA VAL A 147 -18.93 -0.25 16.91
C VAL A 147 -17.94 0.71 16.24
N PRO A 148 -17.32 0.31 15.11
CA PRO A 148 -16.41 1.22 14.41
C PRO A 148 -17.18 2.39 13.77
N GLU A 149 -16.65 3.61 13.85
CA GLU A 149 -17.33 4.77 13.24
C GLU A 149 -17.33 4.67 11.71
N ASN A 150 -16.20 4.28 11.13
CA ASN A 150 -16.01 4.15 9.69
C ASN A 150 -15.39 2.78 9.39
N PRO A 151 -16.20 1.70 9.28
CA PRO A 151 -15.67 0.38 8.99
C PRO A 151 -15.24 0.25 7.52
N PRO A 152 -14.09 -0.40 7.24
CA PRO A 152 -13.80 -0.91 5.91
C PRO A 152 -14.79 -1.99 5.49
N GLN A 153 -14.99 -2.12 4.17
CA GLN A 153 -15.96 -3.03 3.58
C GLN A 153 -15.32 -3.88 2.48
N LEU A 154 -15.69 -5.16 2.45
CA LEU A 154 -15.41 -6.07 1.35
C LEU A 154 -16.77 -6.44 0.74
N ILE A 155 -17.02 -5.95 -0.47
CA ILE A 155 -18.31 -6.07 -1.14
C ILE A 155 -18.12 -6.91 -2.39
N THR A 156 -18.85 -8.01 -2.50
CA THR A 156 -18.85 -8.84 -3.72
C THR A 156 -20.02 -8.49 -4.62
N GLU A 157 -19.73 -8.04 -5.83
CA GLU A 157 -20.73 -7.69 -6.84
C GLU A 157 -20.23 -8.12 -8.22
N ASN A 158 -21.12 -8.69 -9.05
CA ASN A 158 -20.82 -9.09 -10.43
C ASN A 158 -19.63 -10.07 -10.61
N GLY A 159 -19.33 -10.89 -9.60
CA GLY A 159 -18.18 -11.81 -9.65
C GLY A 159 -16.85 -11.11 -9.42
N GLU A 160 -16.84 -9.97 -8.72
CA GLU A 160 -15.63 -9.25 -8.33
C GLU A 160 -15.74 -8.86 -6.84
N ALA A 161 -14.62 -8.63 -6.18
CA ALA A 161 -14.57 -8.10 -4.82
C ALA A 161 -14.06 -6.66 -4.80
N ARG A 162 -14.89 -5.75 -4.27
CA ARG A 162 -14.53 -4.36 -4.04
C ARG A 162 -14.10 -4.17 -2.59
N LEU A 163 -12.85 -3.78 -2.41
CA LEU A 163 -12.28 -3.33 -1.14
C LEU A 163 -12.55 -1.84 -1.02
N GLU A 164 -13.22 -1.42 0.05
CA GLU A 164 -13.41 -0.02 0.41
C GLU A 164 -12.79 0.24 1.77
N VAL A 165 -11.84 1.18 1.82
CA VAL A 165 -11.12 1.51 3.04
C VAL A 165 -11.31 2.99 3.34
N PRO A 166 -11.97 3.33 4.46
CA PRO A 166 -12.17 4.71 4.87
C PRO A 166 -10.87 5.29 5.47
N GLN A 167 -10.96 6.53 5.94
CA GLN A 167 -9.81 7.28 6.45
C GLN A 167 -9.09 6.61 7.64
N ASP A 168 -9.76 5.82 8.47
CA ASP A 168 -9.19 5.29 9.72
C ASP A 168 -9.31 3.76 9.83
N GLY A 169 -9.12 3.06 8.71
CA GLY A 169 -9.21 1.60 8.68
C GLY A 169 -8.16 0.94 7.80
N GLY A 170 -8.16 -0.38 7.83
CA GLY A 170 -7.37 -1.22 6.94
C GLY A 170 -8.15 -2.47 6.55
N LEU A 171 -7.87 -2.98 5.36
CA LEU A 171 -8.48 -4.18 4.81
C LEU A 171 -7.47 -4.88 3.92
N ILE A 172 -7.17 -6.12 4.25
CA ILE A 172 -6.32 -6.97 3.42
C ILE A 172 -6.97 -8.33 3.16
N LEU A 173 -6.57 -8.93 2.04
CA LEU A 173 -6.78 -10.33 1.73
C LEU A 173 -5.42 -11.05 1.86
N THR A 174 -5.40 -12.17 2.57
CA THR A 174 -4.20 -12.98 2.84
C THR A 174 -4.51 -14.48 2.76
N SER A 175 -3.47 -15.31 2.69
CA SER A 175 -3.62 -16.76 2.87
C SER A 175 -3.94 -17.10 4.33
N THR A 176 -4.92 -17.97 4.54
CA THR A 176 -5.31 -18.44 5.89
C THR A 176 -4.20 -19.24 6.57
N ASN A 177 -3.40 -19.96 5.80
CA ASN A 177 -2.26 -20.73 6.28
C ASN A 177 -0.97 -20.24 5.60
N PRO A 178 0.20 -20.45 6.24
CA PRO A 178 1.48 -20.26 5.58
C PRO A 178 1.56 -20.99 4.23
N LEU A 179 2.14 -20.32 3.25
CA LEU A 179 2.38 -20.84 1.92
C LEU A 179 3.50 -21.91 1.95
N PRO A 180 3.50 -22.87 1.02
CA PRO A 180 4.54 -23.90 0.93
C PRO A 180 5.91 -23.32 0.52
N ASP A 181 6.90 -24.19 0.37
CA ASP A 181 8.28 -23.83 -0.04
C ASP A 181 8.38 -23.31 -1.47
N GLN A 182 7.46 -23.73 -2.33
CA GLN A 182 7.32 -23.27 -3.71
C GLN A 182 5.86 -23.02 -4.03
N TYR A 183 5.56 -21.82 -4.55
CA TYR A 183 4.19 -21.40 -4.86
C TYR A 183 4.18 -20.29 -5.91
N ARG A 184 2.99 -20.05 -6.46
CA ARG A 184 2.64 -18.80 -7.15
C ARG A 184 1.32 -18.28 -6.59
N VAL A 185 1.28 -16.99 -6.28
CA VAL A 185 0.04 -16.25 -6.02
C VAL A 185 -0.15 -15.25 -7.15
N GLU A 186 -1.34 -15.18 -7.72
CA GLU A 186 -1.71 -14.27 -8.80
C GLU A 186 -3.09 -13.68 -8.52
N TYR A 187 -3.33 -12.43 -8.90
CA TYR A 187 -4.68 -11.89 -8.94
C TYR A 187 -4.86 -10.82 -10.03
N GLU A 188 -6.11 -10.47 -10.30
CA GLU A 188 -6.49 -9.42 -11.24
C GLU A 188 -6.96 -8.16 -10.50
N LEU A 189 -6.39 -7.01 -10.85
CA LEU A 189 -6.82 -5.69 -10.41
C LEU A 189 -7.70 -5.06 -11.50
N LYS A 190 -8.97 -4.83 -11.16
CA LYS A 190 -10.01 -4.32 -12.05
C LYS A 190 -10.19 -2.81 -11.93
N THR A 191 -10.09 -2.27 -10.71
CA THR A 191 -10.13 -0.82 -10.47
C THR A 191 -9.13 -0.42 -9.39
N LEU A 192 -8.69 0.84 -9.42
CA LEU A 192 -7.82 1.42 -8.42
C LEU A 192 -8.17 2.89 -8.19
N ASP A 193 -8.60 3.21 -6.98
CA ASP A 193 -8.87 4.56 -6.47
C ASP A 193 -8.27 4.71 -5.06
N PHE A 194 -6.95 4.53 -4.99
CA PHE A 194 -6.13 4.75 -3.80
C PHE A 194 -5.06 5.81 -4.07
N GLY A 195 -5.44 6.87 -4.78
CA GLY A 195 -4.58 7.98 -5.14
C GLY A 195 -3.98 7.93 -6.54
N GLY A 196 -2.95 8.76 -6.72
CA GLY A 196 -2.33 9.05 -8.01
C GLY A 196 -3.19 9.97 -8.87
N MET A 197 -2.64 10.43 -9.99
CA MET A 197 -3.38 11.31 -10.89
C MET A 197 -4.43 10.53 -11.69
N ARG A 198 -5.49 11.22 -12.10
CA ARG A 198 -6.40 10.81 -13.17
C ARG A 198 -6.36 11.85 -14.27
N ASN A 199 -6.10 11.44 -15.50
CA ASN A 199 -5.99 12.36 -16.66
C ASN A 199 -5.03 13.55 -16.40
N GLY A 200 -3.93 13.30 -15.68
CA GLY A 200 -2.92 14.32 -15.35
C GLY A 200 -3.27 15.27 -14.20
N SER A 201 -4.34 15.02 -13.44
CA SER A 201 -4.75 15.81 -12.28
C SER A 201 -4.73 14.99 -11.00
N TRP A 202 -4.19 15.56 -9.91
CA TRP A 202 -4.34 15.02 -8.55
C TRP A 202 -5.74 15.22 -7.97
N GLU A 203 -6.53 16.12 -8.58
CA GLU A 203 -7.92 16.39 -8.23
C GLU A 203 -8.85 15.74 -9.27
N TYR A 204 -9.73 14.85 -8.81
CA TYR A 204 -10.70 14.15 -9.65
C TYR A 204 -11.89 13.71 -8.79
N ASP A 205 -13.09 13.65 -9.36
CA ASP A 205 -14.31 13.19 -8.69
C ASP A 205 -14.60 13.84 -7.32
N GLY A 206 -14.18 15.11 -7.17
CA GLY A 206 -14.31 15.86 -5.91
C GLY A 206 -13.32 15.45 -4.82
N LYS A 207 -12.34 14.59 -5.13
CA LYS A 207 -11.26 14.10 -4.27
C LYS A 207 -9.92 14.75 -4.61
N LYS A 208 -8.99 14.74 -3.66
CA LYS A 208 -7.57 15.03 -3.87
C LYS A 208 -6.75 13.80 -3.53
N ASN A 209 -5.97 13.28 -4.48
CA ASN A 209 -5.15 12.08 -4.32
C ASN A 209 -5.94 10.90 -3.73
N GLY A 210 -7.19 10.69 -4.20
CA GLY A 210 -8.09 9.63 -3.73
C GLY A 210 -8.80 9.93 -2.39
N HIS A 211 -8.37 10.96 -1.66
CA HIS A 211 -9.01 11.38 -0.41
C HIS A 211 -10.18 12.32 -0.67
N THR A 212 -11.32 12.02 -0.06
CA THR A 212 -12.41 12.99 0.07
C THR A 212 -11.91 14.18 0.90
N PRO A 213 -12.16 15.44 0.47
CA PRO A 213 -11.77 16.61 1.22
C PRO A 213 -12.33 16.54 2.64
N PRO A 214 -11.51 16.84 3.66
CA PRO A 214 -11.97 16.84 5.05
C PRO A 214 -13.13 17.82 5.23
N THR A 215 -14.11 17.43 6.05
CA THR A 215 -15.13 18.35 6.58
C THR A 215 -14.61 19.02 7.85
N ASP A 216 -15.34 20.00 8.41
CA ASP A 216 -14.92 20.68 9.66
C ASP A 216 -14.78 19.71 10.87
N THR A 217 -15.30 18.48 10.74
CA THR A 217 -15.30 17.44 11.79
C THR A 217 -14.52 16.18 11.42
N GLU A 218 -13.95 16.10 10.21
CA GLU A 218 -13.23 14.92 9.72
C GLU A 218 -11.85 15.34 9.28
N CYS A 219 -10.81 14.65 9.75
CA CYS A 219 -9.43 14.90 9.36
C CYS A 219 -8.73 13.58 9.05
N LYS A 220 -7.73 13.64 8.17
CA LYS A 220 -6.93 12.48 7.79
C LYS A 220 -5.48 12.69 8.18
N THR A 221 -5.12 12.19 9.36
CA THR A 221 -3.79 12.36 9.93
C THR A 221 -3.09 11.03 10.19
N ASN A 222 -1.80 11.07 10.54
CA ASN A 222 -1.04 9.89 10.93
C ASN A 222 -1.28 9.44 12.39
N PHE A 223 -2.31 9.96 13.06
CA PHE A 223 -2.69 9.62 14.42
C PHE A 223 -2.89 8.11 14.64
N PRO A 224 -2.51 7.56 15.82
CA PRO A 224 -1.48 8.05 16.75
C PRO A 224 -0.06 7.61 16.32
N TRP A 225 0.07 6.82 15.25
CA TRP A 225 1.33 6.22 14.78
C TRP A 225 2.17 7.17 13.93
N LYS A 226 2.54 8.30 14.54
CA LYS A 226 3.47 9.25 13.96
C LYS A 226 4.87 8.63 13.90
N ARG A 227 5.49 8.67 12.72
CA ARG A 227 6.84 8.15 12.47
C ARG A 227 7.97 8.95 13.14
N GLN A 228 7.66 10.13 13.66
CA GLN A 228 8.64 11.09 14.20
C GLN A 228 8.37 11.27 15.69
N ALA A 229 9.39 11.79 16.39
CA ALA A 229 9.29 12.20 17.79
C ALA A 229 7.99 12.98 18.07
N LEU A 230 7.28 12.54 19.10
CA LEU A 230 6.13 13.23 19.67
C LEU A 230 6.62 14.02 20.89
N GLU A 231 6.83 15.31 20.69
CA GLU A 231 7.37 16.22 21.71
C GLU A 231 6.25 16.84 22.56
N ASP A 232 6.61 17.32 23.76
CA ASP A 232 5.75 18.18 24.55
C ASP A 232 5.66 19.58 23.94
N ASP A 233 4.54 19.86 23.29
CA ASP A 233 4.20 21.18 22.76
C ASP A 233 3.02 21.82 23.52
N GLY A 234 2.61 21.22 24.66
CA GLY A 234 1.46 21.66 25.44
C GLY A 234 0.08 21.44 24.79
N LYS A 235 -0.01 20.75 23.65
CA LYS A 235 -1.28 20.43 22.97
C LYS A 235 -1.84 19.09 23.40
N ASP A 236 -3.17 18.96 23.34
CA ASP A 236 -3.86 17.67 23.53
C ASP A 236 -3.40 16.67 22.48
N LYS A 237 -2.98 15.50 22.96
CA LYS A 237 -2.48 14.38 22.13
C LYS A 237 -3.58 13.36 21.85
N THR A 238 -4.75 13.51 22.44
CA THR A 238 -5.87 12.59 22.23
C THR A 238 -6.80 13.02 21.09
N ASP A 239 -6.66 14.26 20.61
CA ASP A 239 -7.38 14.80 19.45
C ASP A 239 -6.71 14.36 18.14
N PRO A 240 -7.33 13.48 17.32
CA PRO A 240 -6.77 13.01 16.05
C PRO A 240 -6.60 14.13 15.00
N CYS A 241 -7.33 15.25 15.15
CA CYS A 241 -7.27 16.41 14.27
C CYS A 241 -6.37 17.53 14.81
N GLY A 242 -5.74 17.32 15.96
CA GLY A 242 -4.81 18.27 16.54
C GLY A 242 -3.59 18.49 15.63
N GLU A 243 -3.09 19.73 15.61
CA GLU A 243 -1.91 20.15 14.80
C GLU A 243 -0.62 19.34 15.07
N THR A 244 -0.59 18.55 16.13
CA THR A 244 0.54 17.64 16.43
C THR A 244 0.68 16.55 15.36
N TRP A 245 -0.45 16.15 14.76
CA TRP A 245 -0.56 15.06 13.79
C TRP A 245 -0.38 15.58 12.37
N GLY A 246 0.36 14.83 11.56
CA GLY A 246 0.64 15.22 10.19
C GLY A 246 -0.55 14.90 9.28
N ASP A 247 -0.95 15.86 8.46
CA ASP A 247 -1.90 15.64 7.36
C ASP A 247 -1.33 14.59 6.39
N THR A 248 -2.12 13.54 6.16
CA THR A 248 -1.74 12.42 5.28
C THR A 248 -2.46 12.47 3.93
N THR A 249 -3.29 13.47 3.65
CA THR A 249 -4.02 13.59 2.36
C THR A 249 -3.11 13.81 1.15
N THR A 250 -1.86 14.19 1.38
CA THR A 250 -0.82 14.30 0.33
C THR A 250 -0.15 12.98 -0.02
N GLU A 251 -0.52 11.89 0.67
CA GLU A 251 0.01 10.54 0.49
C GLU A 251 -1.16 9.56 0.36
N ASN A 252 -1.07 8.62 -0.57
CA ASN A 252 -2.01 7.51 -0.67
C ASN A 252 -1.29 6.32 -1.31
N GLY A 253 -1.92 5.16 -1.38
CA GLY A 253 -1.30 4.00 -1.99
C GLY A 253 -2.08 2.71 -1.84
N TYR A 254 -1.56 1.65 -2.45
CA TYR A 254 -2.16 0.32 -2.45
C TYR A 254 -1.09 -0.75 -2.49
N TYR A 255 -1.21 -1.77 -1.65
CA TYR A 255 -0.31 -2.92 -1.67
C TYR A 255 -0.89 -3.93 -2.65
N LEU A 256 -0.30 -3.97 -3.84
CA LEU A 256 -0.77 -4.81 -4.94
C LEU A 256 -0.63 -6.26 -4.54
N LEU A 257 0.59 -6.69 -4.21
CA LEU A 257 0.87 -8.03 -3.69
C LEU A 257 2.20 -8.01 -2.95
N SER A 258 2.23 -8.43 -1.70
CA SER A 258 3.46 -8.57 -0.90
C SER A 258 3.52 -9.93 -0.23
N ILE A 259 4.74 -10.42 0.04
CA ILE A 259 4.99 -11.60 0.88
C ILE A 259 5.57 -11.12 2.21
N MET A 260 4.91 -11.52 3.28
CA MET A 260 5.25 -11.21 4.66
C MET A 260 6.17 -12.29 5.25
N ASP A 261 6.93 -11.92 6.28
CA ASP A 261 7.72 -12.84 7.12
C ASP A 261 6.98 -13.31 8.38
N TYR A 262 5.65 -13.12 8.38
CA TYR A 262 4.76 -13.28 9.52
C TYR A 262 3.55 -14.13 9.14
N ALA A 263 3.14 -15.04 10.02
CA ALA A 263 2.15 -16.09 9.71
C ALA A 263 0.70 -15.59 9.58
N HIS A 264 0.39 -14.47 10.24
CA HIS A 264 -0.97 -13.97 10.42
C HIS A 264 -1.06 -12.47 10.14
N PRO A 265 -0.66 -12.01 8.95
CA PRO A 265 -0.64 -10.57 8.69
C PRO A 265 -2.05 -9.99 8.82
N ALA A 266 -2.14 -8.85 9.47
CA ALA A 266 -3.35 -8.04 9.59
C ALA A 266 -3.01 -6.57 9.30
N PRO A 267 -4.01 -5.69 9.10
CA PRO A 267 -3.72 -4.27 8.91
C PRO A 267 -3.14 -3.65 10.19
N HIS A 268 -1.92 -3.11 10.16
CA HIS A 268 -1.27 -2.47 11.31
C HIS A 268 -0.83 -1.04 10.96
N ASN A 269 -0.13 -0.42 11.90
CA ASN A 269 0.60 0.80 11.69
C ASN A 269 1.61 0.70 10.54
N ASN A 270 2.15 1.86 10.16
CA ASN A 270 3.07 1.97 9.03
C ASN A 270 4.41 1.24 9.24
N ILE A 271 4.92 1.16 10.47
CA ILE A 271 6.26 0.59 10.72
C ILE A 271 6.26 -0.92 10.50
N PHE A 272 5.28 -1.63 11.06
CA PHE A 272 5.11 -3.08 10.90
C PHE A 272 5.29 -3.57 9.46
N ILE A 273 4.53 -3.01 8.52
CA ILE A 273 4.53 -3.50 7.14
C ILE A 273 5.86 -3.19 6.42
N HIS A 274 6.66 -2.24 6.90
CA HIS A 274 7.98 -1.94 6.35
C HIS A 274 9.13 -2.70 7.02
N SER A 275 8.90 -3.37 8.14
CA SER A 275 9.85 -4.27 8.81
C SER A 275 9.60 -5.76 8.52
N HIS A 276 8.39 -6.14 8.13
CA HIS A 276 7.95 -7.53 7.98
C HIS A 276 7.66 -8.00 6.54
N ARG A 277 8.13 -7.26 5.53
CA ARG A 277 8.04 -7.67 4.11
C ARG A 277 9.32 -8.30 3.62
N LYS A 278 9.20 -9.41 2.88
CA LYS A 278 10.31 -10.06 2.16
C LYS A 278 10.43 -9.51 0.73
N VAL A 279 9.28 -9.41 0.06
CA VAL A 279 9.14 -8.95 -1.31
C VAL A 279 7.76 -8.31 -1.49
N GLY A 280 7.61 -7.32 -2.37
CA GLY A 280 6.31 -6.78 -2.69
C GLY A 280 6.26 -5.74 -3.79
N MET A 281 5.08 -5.69 -4.41
CA MET A 281 4.62 -4.67 -5.34
C MET A 281 3.65 -3.74 -4.63
N ASP A 282 3.93 -2.44 -4.61
CA ASP A 282 3.03 -1.42 -4.09
C ASP A 282 2.94 -0.19 -4.98
N VAL A 283 1.88 0.58 -4.80
CA VAL A 283 1.73 1.94 -5.33
C VAL A 283 1.84 2.89 -4.16
N TYR A 284 2.69 3.91 -4.29
CA TYR A 284 2.81 4.98 -3.31
C TYR A 284 2.70 6.34 -4.01
N SER A 285 1.54 6.95 -3.87
CA SER A 285 1.12 8.17 -4.55
C SER A 285 1.31 9.39 -3.67
N VAL A 286 2.33 10.19 -3.96
CA VAL A 286 2.68 11.38 -3.16
C VAL A 286 2.56 12.69 -3.94
N ASP A 287 1.64 13.55 -3.51
CA ASP A 287 1.49 14.96 -3.94
C ASP A 287 2.08 15.92 -2.90
N ALA A 288 3.39 15.84 -2.68
CA ALA A 288 4.06 16.65 -1.67
C ALA A 288 5.48 17.09 -2.09
N PRO A 289 5.95 18.29 -1.67
CA PRO A 289 7.24 18.82 -2.10
C PRO A 289 8.48 18.01 -1.68
N TRP A 290 8.34 17.06 -0.75
CA TRP A 290 9.43 16.24 -0.22
C TRP A 290 9.69 14.96 -1.04
N ASN A 291 8.82 14.61 -2.00
CA ASN A 291 8.98 13.45 -2.90
C ASN A 291 10.12 13.60 -3.94
N ARG A 292 10.96 14.65 -3.85
CA ARG A 292 12.03 14.96 -4.82
C ARG A 292 13.06 13.85 -4.99
N SER A 293 13.19 13.01 -3.97
CA SER A 293 14.09 11.85 -3.97
C SER A 293 13.48 10.63 -4.66
N TYR A 294 12.20 10.66 -5.00
CA TYR A 294 11.54 9.59 -5.73
C TYR A 294 11.72 9.76 -7.24
N LYS A 295 11.67 8.64 -7.93
CA LYS A 295 11.89 8.53 -9.37
C LYS A 295 10.95 7.51 -9.98
N VAL A 296 10.86 7.55 -11.31
CA VAL A 296 10.13 6.56 -12.10
C VAL A 296 11.01 6.14 -13.27
N CYS A 297 11.10 4.85 -13.53
CA CYS A 297 11.70 4.35 -14.76
C CYS A 297 10.73 4.60 -15.92
N ASN A 298 11.23 5.08 -17.05
CA ASN A 298 10.53 5.02 -18.32
C ASN A 298 11.06 3.82 -19.11
N PRO A 299 10.33 2.68 -19.15
CA PRO A 299 10.81 1.48 -19.84
C PRO A 299 10.97 1.67 -21.36
N ALA A 300 10.26 2.62 -21.96
CA ALA A 300 10.31 2.84 -23.40
C ALA A 300 11.67 3.38 -23.89
N ASP A 301 12.36 4.15 -23.04
CA ASP A 301 13.67 4.73 -23.37
C ASP A 301 14.80 4.30 -22.40
N GLY A 302 14.48 3.51 -21.38
CA GLY A 302 15.42 3.00 -20.38
C GLY A 302 15.99 4.09 -19.46
N THR A 303 15.29 5.21 -19.29
CA THR A 303 15.79 6.33 -18.48
C THR A 303 14.99 6.53 -17.20
N ILE A 304 15.71 6.90 -16.13
CA ILE A 304 15.12 7.31 -14.85
C ILE A 304 14.67 8.77 -14.94
N LYS A 305 13.40 9.04 -14.66
CA LYS A 305 12.80 10.38 -14.62
C LYS A 305 12.50 10.82 -13.18
N PRO A 306 12.50 12.14 -12.91
CA PRO A 306 11.91 12.71 -11.69
C PRO A 306 10.47 12.22 -11.49
N TYR A 307 10.09 11.90 -10.24
CA TYR A 307 8.72 11.51 -9.91
C TYR A 307 7.67 12.54 -10.36
N SER A 308 8.02 13.83 -10.38
CA SER A 308 7.15 14.91 -10.86
C SER A 308 6.80 14.85 -12.36
N GLU A 309 7.51 14.04 -13.15
CA GLU A 309 7.16 13.77 -14.56
C GLU A 309 6.22 12.55 -14.70
N GLY A 310 6.07 11.78 -13.61
CA GLY A 310 5.15 10.65 -13.51
C GLY A 310 3.69 11.07 -13.30
N ASN A 311 2.79 10.09 -13.28
CA ASN A 311 1.37 10.24 -12.97
C ASN A 311 1.05 9.88 -11.51
N GLY A 312 2.05 9.52 -10.72
CA GLY A 312 1.89 9.13 -9.31
C GLY A 312 1.20 7.79 -9.08
N ASN A 313 0.98 6.98 -10.12
CA ASN A 313 0.49 5.60 -10.05
C ASN A 313 1.61 4.60 -10.38
N GLY A 314 2.82 4.88 -9.90
CA GLY A 314 3.99 4.03 -10.14
C GLY A 314 3.92 2.72 -9.35
N VAL A 315 4.24 1.60 -9.99
CA VAL A 315 4.44 0.31 -9.30
C VAL A 315 5.88 0.25 -8.79
N ASN A 316 6.04 0.18 -7.49
CA ASN A 316 7.32 -0.08 -6.84
C ASN A 316 7.50 -1.58 -6.72
N GLU A 317 8.48 -2.12 -7.43
CA GLU A 317 8.91 -3.51 -7.31
C GLU A 317 10.00 -3.57 -6.24
N ILE A 318 9.77 -4.26 -5.12
CA ILE A 318 10.67 -4.19 -3.96
C ILE A 318 11.05 -5.59 -3.49
N PHE A 319 12.35 -5.87 -3.47
CA PHE A 319 12.93 -6.90 -2.61
C PHE A 319 13.53 -6.23 -1.37
N PHE A 320 13.18 -6.71 -0.18
CA PHE A 320 13.61 -6.09 1.07
C PHE A 320 14.96 -6.65 1.53
N ASP A 321 15.76 -5.80 2.17
CA ASP A 321 17.06 -6.11 2.76
C ASP A 321 17.08 -5.56 4.20
N GLY A 322 17.01 -6.45 5.19
CA GLY A 322 17.00 -6.08 6.61
C GLY A 322 18.39 -5.92 7.24
N SER A 323 19.46 -5.86 6.45
CA SER A 323 20.82 -5.69 6.98
C SER A 323 21.06 -4.33 7.65
N LYS A 324 20.20 -3.34 7.36
CA LYS A 324 20.24 -1.99 7.91
C LYS A 324 18.89 -1.29 7.77
N TRP A 325 18.71 -0.23 8.55
CA TRP A 325 17.63 0.72 8.31
C TRP A 325 17.97 1.62 7.11
N ARG A 326 17.10 1.64 6.10
CA ARG A 326 17.16 2.62 5.00
C ARG A 326 17.08 4.04 5.53
N ASP A 327 16.15 4.23 6.46
CA ASP A 327 15.97 5.46 7.22
C ASP A 327 16.04 5.09 8.72
N PRO A 328 17.15 5.41 9.40
CA PRO A 328 17.31 5.14 10.83
C PRO A 328 16.26 5.81 11.71
N GLY A 329 15.60 6.88 11.23
CA GLY A 329 14.51 7.52 11.96
C GLY A 329 13.18 6.79 11.86
N PHE A 330 13.02 5.86 10.90
CA PHE A 330 11.76 5.16 10.64
C PHE A 330 11.85 3.64 10.77
N ALA A 331 13.02 3.07 11.03
CA ALA A 331 13.24 1.62 11.14
C ALA A 331 12.71 0.82 9.93
N TYR A 332 12.86 1.37 8.72
CA TYR A 332 12.46 0.69 7.48
C TYR A 332 13.59 -0.18 6.96
N ASN A 333 13.28 -1.40 6.55
CA ASN A 333 14.23 -2.22 5.81
C ASN A 333 14.67 -1.53 4.51
N GLU A 334 15.89 -1.84 4.06
CA GLU A 334 16.43 -1.37 2.79
C GLU A 334 15.67 -1.97 1.61
N PHE A 335 15.62 -1.22 0.51
CA PHE A 335 14.91 -1.60 -0.71
C PHE A 335 15.91 -1.92 -1.81
N VAL A 336 15.66 -3.03 -2.51
CA VAL A 336 16.28 -3.36 -3.79
C VAL A 336 15.18 -3.36 -4.85
N MET A 337 15.24 -2.40 -5.77
CA MET A 337 14.18 -2.10 -6.71
C MET A 337 14.64 -2.34 -8.15
N PRO A 338 14.35 -3.52 -8.74
CA PRO A 338 14.64 -3.79 -10.14
C PRO A 338 13.68 -3.03 -11.05
N THR A 339 14.20 -2.53 -12.17
CA THR A 339 13.42 -1.84 -13.21
C THR A 339 14.08 -2.11 -14.56
N GLU A 340 13.40 -1.80 -15.67
CA GLU A 340 14.01 -1.80 -17.01
C GLU A 340 15.15 -0.78 -17.16
N CYS A 341 15.24 0.19 -16.25
CA CYS A 341 16.30 1.18 -16.18
C CYS A 341 17.49 0.72 -15.30
N GLY A 342 17.47 -0.55 -14.86
CA GLY A 342 18.45 -1.15 -13.97
C GLY A 342 18.00 -1.21 -12.51
N VAL A 343 18.78 -1.92 -11.70
CA VAL A 343 18.52 -2.11 -10.26
C VAL A 343 18.87 -0.83 -9.49
N GLN A 344 17.95 -0.39 -8.63
CA GLN A 344 18.08 0.76 -7.76
C GLN A 344 18.06 0.33 -6.29
N TYR A 345 18.71 1.10 -5.42
CA TYR A 345 18.78 0.84 -3.99
C TYR A 345 18.25 2.04 -3.21
N GLY A 346 17.50 1.80 -2.14
CA GLY A 346 16.80 2.85 -1.40
C GLY A 346 17.71 3.85 -0.65
N ASP A 347 18.96 3.49 -0.36
CA ASP A 347 19.99 4.39 0.16
C ASP A 347 20.65 5.28 -0.90
N THR A 348 20.37 5.04 -2.18
CA THR A 348 20.97 5.83 -3.25
C THR A 348 20.40 7.24 -3.22
N LYS A 349 21.26 8.22 -2.95
CA LYS A 349 20.89 9.63 -2.85
C LYS A 349 20.15 10.07 -4.13
N GLY A 350 18.88 10.46 -3.96
CA GLY A 350 18.05 10.98 -5.05
C GLY A 350 17.25 9.92 -5.81
N SER A 351 17.34 8.64 -5.42
CA SER A 351 16.61 7.51 -5.97
C SER A 351 16.09 6.59 -4.85
N THR A 352 15.58 7.18 -3.76
CA THR A 352 15.21 6.44 -2.54
C THR A 352 14.00 5.52 -2.73
N ILE A 353 13.16 5.84 -3.73
CA ILE A 353 12.11 4.99 -4.28
C ILE A 353 12.15 5.19 -5.81
N VAL A 354 12.15 4.09 -6.55
CA VAL A 354 12.10 4.11 -8.01
C VAL A 354 11.03 3.15 -8.50
N SER A 355 9.94 3.68 -9.03
CA SER A 355 8.88 2.85 -9.62
C SER A 355 9.35 2.25 -10.95
N ALA A 356 9.02 0.98 -11.19
CA ALA A 356 9.42 0.25 -12.39
C ALA A 356 8.59 0.65 -13.62
N VAL A 357 7.29 0.86 -13.42
CA VAL A 357 6.31 1.25 -14.44
C VAL A 357 5.23 2.12 -13.83
N GLU A 358 4.34 2.67 -14.65
CA GLU A 358 3.17 3.44 -14.20
C GLU A 358 1.88 2.82 -14.70
N LEU A 359 0.94 2.58 -13.78
CA LEU A 359 -0.43 2.19 -14.09
C LEU A 359 -1.20 3.35 -14.72
N GLN A 360 -2.28 3.04 -15.44
CA GLN A 360 -3.22 4.02 -15.99
C GLN A 360 -4.64 3.72 -15.47
N PRO A 361 -4.97 4.11 -14.23
CA PRO A 361 -6.28 3.83 -13.64
C PRO A 361 -7.45 4.44 -14.42
N GLU A 362 -7.23 5.49 -15.22
CA GLU A 362 -8.24 6.06 -16.12
C GLU A 362 -8.74 5.08 -17.21
N LEU A 363 -8.02 3.99 -17.44
CA LEU A 363 -8.44 2.93 -18.37
C LEU A 363 -9.26 1.83 -17.68
N MET A 364 -9.24 1.79 -16.35
CA MET A 364 -10.04 0.85 -15.56
C MET A 364 -11.51 1.31 -15.48
N PRO A 365 -12.49 0.39 -15.46
CA PRO A 365 -12.37 -1.07 -15.39
C PRO A 365 -12.21 -1.78 -16.74
N ASN A 366 -12.13 -1.04 -17.86
CA ASN A 366 -12.07 -1.66 -19.19
C ASN A 366 -10.73 -2.36 -19.46
N GLU A 367 -9.67 -1.95 -18.76
CA GLU A 367 -8.37 -2.62 -18.73
C GLU A 367 -8.17 -3.31 -17.38
N THR A 368 -7.60 -4.51 -17.41
CA THR A 368 -7.27 -5.30 -16.21
C THR A 368 -5.76 -5.44 -16.10
N TYR A 369 -5.26 -5.38 -14.88
CA TYR A 369 -3.84 -5.62 -14.58
C TYR A 369 -3.74 -6.92 -13.78
N THR A 370 -2.70 -7.70 -14.04
CA THR A 370 -2.43 -8.94 -13.31
C THR A 370 -1.13 -8.78 -12.55
N PHE A 371 -1.14 -9.14 -11.27
CA PHE A 371 0.05 -9.13 -10.42
C PHE A 371 0.27 -10.52 -9.85
N ALA A 372 1.53 -10.94 -9.76
CA ALA A 372 1.88 -12.23 -9.22
C ALA A 372 3.24 -12.24 -8.54
N ILE A 373 3.36 -13.09 -7.51
CA ILE A 373 4.64 -13.44 -6.90
C ILE A 373 4.79 -14.96 -6.92
N GLU A 374 5.92 -15.41 -7.43
CA GLU A 374 6.36 -16.80 -7.38
C GLU A 374 7.48 -16.94 -6.36
N ARG A 375 7.43 -18.02 -5.57
CA ARG A 375 8.57 -18.52 -4.81
C ARG A 375 9.07 -19.80 -5.47
N THR A 376 10.33 -19.82 -5.87
CA THR A 376 11.00 -21.01 -6.41
C THR A 376 11.89 -21.64 -5.35
N ALA A 377 12.55 -22.76 -5.68
CA ALA A 377 13.55 -23.36 -4.80
C ALA A 377 14.75 -22.43 -4.50
N THR A 378 14.97 -21.35 -5.27
CA THR A 378 16.19 -20.53 -5.19
C THR A 378 15.95 -19.03 -5.06
N GLY A 379 14.71 -18.55 -5.18
CA GLY A 379 14.43 -17.12 -5.16
C GLY A 379 12.95 -16.78 -5.22
N TYR A 380 12.69 -15.50 -5.46
CA TYR A 380 11.36 -14.98 -5.75
C TYR A 380 11.32 -14.34 -7.14
N VAL A 381 10.16 -14.40 -7.77
CA VAL A 381 9.87 -13.66 -9.02
C VAL A 381 8.65 -12.78 -8.80
N GLN A 382 8.78 -11.49 -9.06
CA GLN A 382 7.65 -10.57 -9.16
C GLN A 382 7.26 -10.43 -10.63
N GLU A 383 5.96 -10.49 -10.92
CA GLU A 383 5.43 -10.33 -12.26
C GLU A 383 4.23 -9.40 -12.26
N MET A 384 4.20 -8.50 -13.24
CA MET A 384 3.05 -7.65 -13.51
C MET A 384 2.77 -7.59 -15.01
N SER A 385 1.48 -7.54 -15.35
CA SER A 385 1.00 -7.44 -16.73
C SER A 385 -0.13 -6.44 -16.84
N GLY A 386 -0.14 -5.64 -17.90
CA GLY A 386 -1.20 -4.66 -18.13
C GLY A 386 -0.79 -3.58 -19.13
N ASN A 387 -1.65 -2.58 -19.29
CA ASN A 387 -1.45 -1.45 -20.19
C ASN A 387 -0.71 -0.31 -19.47
N PHE A 388 0.62 -0.38 -19.42
CA PHE A 388 1.43 0.59 -18.70
C PHE A 388 1.70 1.86 -19.51
N ARG A 389 1.83 2.99 -18.81
CA ARG A 389 2.22 4.27 -19.43
C ARG A 389 3.54 4.09 -20.19
N HIS A 390 3.67 4.79 -21.32
CA HIS A 390 4.83 4.79 -22.23
C HIS A 390 5.05 3.54 -23.09
N VAL A 391 4.60 2.35 -22.68
CA VAL A 391 4.86 1.10 -23.41
C VAL A 391 3.61 0.35 -23.90
N GLY A 392 2.43 0.68 -23.37
CA GLY A 392 1.19 -0.04 -23.69
C GLY A 392 1.12 -1.41 -23.00
N GLN A 393 0.43 -2.37 -23.62
CA GLN A 393 0.28 -3.73 -23.09
C GLN A 393 1.64 -4.44 -23.02
N GLN A 394 2.08 -4.77 -21.81
CA GLN A 394 3.37 -5.44 -21.58
C GLN A 394 3.30 -6.34 -20.34
N THR A 395 4.23 -7.30 -20.25
CA THR A 395 4.50 -8.09 -19.04
C THR A 395 5.94 -7.86 -18.62
N TYR A 396 6.15 -7.62 -17.32
CA TYR A 396 7.47 -7.51 -16.71
C TYR A 396 7.63 -8.62 -15.68
N ARG A 397 8.84 -9.20 -15.63
CA ARG A 397 9.23 -10.24 -14.66
C ARG A 397 10.58 -9.89 -14.06
N TYR A 398 10.63 -9.79 -12.74
CA TYR A 398 11.84 -9.52 -11.99
C TYR A 398 12.14 -10.68 -11.06
N GLU A 399 13.14 -11.47 -11.41
CA GLU A 399 13.63 -12.58 -10.59
C GLU A 399 14.81 -12.13 -9.73
N ARG A 400 14.80 -12.52 -8.46
CA ARG A 400 15.93 -12.35 -7.56
C ARG A 400 16.17 -13.64 -6.77
N PRO A 401 17.39 -14.21 -6.83
CA PRO A 401 17.79 -15.31 -5.95
C PRO A 401 17.73 -14.89 -4.47
N PHE A 402 17.59 -15.84 -3.56
CA PHE A 402 17.59 -15.58 -2.11
C PHE A 402 18.82 -14.82 -1.63
N VAL A 403 19.97 -15.05 -2.28
CA VAL A 403 21.17 -14.23 -2.14
C VAL A 403 21.54 -13.75 -3.53
N GLY A 404 21.40 -12.45 -3.77
CA GLY A 404 21.70 -11.84 -5.06
C GLY A 404 23.17 -11.96 -5.44
N GLU A 405 23.48 -11.77 -6.73
CA GLU A 405 24.86 -11.72 -7.22
C GLU A 405 25.68 -10.57 -6.60
N ASP A 406 24.99 -9.56 -6.09
CA ASP A 406 25.51 -8.44 -5.31
C ASP A 406 25.89 -8.83 -3.86
N GLY A 407 25.64 -10.08 -3.46
CA GLY A 407 25.85 -10.59 -2.10
C GLY A 407 24.79 -10.17 -1.09
N ARG A 408 23.73 -9.47 -1.52
CA ARG A 408 22.63 -9.03 -0.63
C ARG A 408 21.53 -10.07 -0.57
N PRO A 409 21.11 -10.51 0.62
CA PRO A 409 19.99 -11.43 0.75
C PRO A 409 18.65 -10.75 0.48
N ILE A 410 17.65 -11.54 0.10
CA ILE A 410 16.26 -11.18 0.33
C ILE A 410 15.98 -11.41 1.81
N TRP A 411 15.48 -10.39 2.48
CA TRP A 411 15.17 -10.41 3.89
C TRP A 411 14.31 -11.62 4.27
N HIS A 412 14.73 -12.35 5.32
CA HIS A 412 13.97 -13.47 5.89
C HIS A 412 13.52 -14.53 4.87
N TYR A 413 14.30 -14.79 3.82
CA TYR A 413 13.89 -15.76 2.79
C TYR A 413 13.63 -17.18 3.32
N ASN A 414 14.17 -17.55 4.48
CA ASN A 414 14.11 -18.89 5.06
C ASN A 414 12.76 -19.15 5.73
N GLN A 415 12.06 -20.18 5.28
CA GLN A 415 10.83 -20.66 5.90
C GLN A 415 11.05 -21.70 7.00
N THR A 416 12.24 -22.30 7.08
CA THR A 416 12.60 -23.27 8.12
C THR A 416 13.94 -22.91 8.77
N PRO A 417 14.19 -23.38 10.00
CA PRO A 417 15.47 -23.16 10.70
C PRO A 417 16.69 -23.67 9.92
N GLU A 418 16.54 -24.76 9.18
CA GLU A 418 17.65 -25.41 8.47
C GLU A 418 18.04 -24.71 7.17
N ALA A 419 17.16 -23.85 6.63
CA ALA A 419 17.40 -23.13 5.39
C ALA A 419 18.33 -21.91 5.56
N TYR A 420 18.74 -21.60 6.78
CA TYR A 420 19.57 -20.43 7.09
C TYR A 420 20.49 -20.67 8.29
N ASP A 421 21.76 -20.34 8.13
CA ASP A 421 22.84 -20.62 9.09
C ASP A 421 23.27 -19.42 9.95
N GLY A 422 22.62 -18.25 9.76
CA GLY A 422 22.98 -17.03 10.48
C GLY A 422 23.95 -16.09 9.75
N GLN A 423 24.36 -16.40 8.51
CA GLN A 423 25.41 -15.62 7.82
C GLN A 423 25.08 -14.13 7.57
N PHE A 424 23.81 -13.75 7.62
CA PHE A 424 23.34 -12.37 7.41
C PHE A 424 22.82 -11.71 8.68
N ASN A 425 23.01 -12.35 9.84
CA ASN A 425 22.52 -11.82 11.10
C ASN A 425 23.21 -10.49 11.43
N SER A 426 22.43 -9.55 11.95
CA SER A 426 22.91 -8.28 12.45
C SER A 426 22.09 -7.87 13.67
N THR A 427 22.64 -6.95 14.47
CA THR A 427 21.89 -6.26 15.49
C THR A 427 21.74 -4.82 15.04
N LEU A 428 20.51 -4.34 14.94
CA LEU A 428 20.22 -2.96 14.62
C LEU A 428 19.69 -2.24 15.85
N SER A 429 20.15 -1.01 16.06
CA SER A 429 19.69 -0.14 17.12
C SER A 429 18.70 0.88 16.58
N PHE A 430 17.69 1.20 17.37
CA PHE A 430 16.84 2.37 17.17
C PHE A 430 16.93 3.29 18.39
N GLU A 431 17.06 4.59 18.16
CA GLU A 431 17.14 5.60 19.21
C GLU A 431 16.12 6.70 18.93
N GLY A 432 15.33 7.04 19.95
CA GLY A 432 14.37 8.13 19.90
C GLY A 432 14.47 9.02 21.15
N PRO A 433 13.64 10.06 21.23
CA PRO A 433 13.70 11.05 22.31
C PRO A 433 13.52 10.47 23.72
N TYR A 434 12.84 9.33 23.87
CA TYR A 434 12.49 8.75 25.17
C TYR A 434 13.15 7.39 25.45
N GLY A 435 14.06 6.92 24.60
CA GLY A 435 14.77 5.67 24.82
C GLY A 435 15.43 5.09 23.56
N SER A 436 15.80 3.83 23.66
CA SER A 436 16.42 3.08 22.57
C SER A 436 16.22 1.59 22.77
N PHE A 437 16.16 0.84 21.68
CA PHE A 437 16.21 -0.63 21.70
C PHE A 437 17.23 -1.16 20.70
N GLU A 438 17.65 -2.40 20.92
CA GLU A 438 18.45 -3.19 19.98
C GLU A 438 17.65 -4.41 19.58
N LYS A 439 17.60 -4.72 18.28
CA LYS A 439 16.92 -5.89 17.74
C LYS A 439 17.93 -6.77 17.00
N GLU A 440 17.96 -8.05 17.37
CA GLU A 440 18.61 -9.07 16.56
C GLU A 440 17.73 -9.35 15.34
N MET A 441 18.25 -8.98 14.17
CA MET A 441 17.46 -8.93 12.96
C MET A 441 17.16 -10.35 12.47
N TRP A 442 18.19 -11.18 12.29
CA TRP A 442 18.04 -12.47 11.62
C TRP A 442 18.89 -13.58 12.28
N PRO A 443 18.51 -14.02 13.49
CA PRO A 443 19.26 -15.01 14.25
C PRO A 443 19.42 -16.34 13.52
N ALA A 444 20.53 -17.04 13.77
CA ALA A 444 20.71 -18.40 13.25
C ALA A 444 19.63 -19.35 13.81
N GLY A 445 19.10 -20.24 12.96
CA GLY A 445 18.06 -21.18 13.35
C GLY A 445 16.66 -20.57 13.53
N SER A 446 16.45 -19.32 13.09
CA SER A 446 15.11 -18.74 12.98
C SER A 446 14.37 -19.26 11.75
N ALA A 447 13.06 -19.01 11.68
CA ALA A 447 12.21 -19.39 10.56
C ALA A 447 11.10 -18.36 10.38
N TYR A 448 10.82 -18.01 9.13
CA TYR A 448 9.82 -17.00 8.81
C TYR A 448 8.87 -17.54 7.75
N PRO A 449 7.62 -17.88 8.10
CA PRO A 449 6.65 -18.36 7.12
C PRO A 449 6.34 -17.29 6.07
N ASP A 450 5.85 -17.71 4.92
CA ASP A 450 5.34 -16.81 3.88
C ASP A 450 3.82 -16.75 3.95
N ASN A 451 3.28 -15.55 4.08
CA ASN A 451 1.87 -15.25 3.82
C ASN A 451 1.80 -14.05 2.89
N PHE A 452 0.88 -14.05 1.93
CA PHE A 452 0.74 -12.92 1.03
C PHE A 452 -0.22 -11.86 1.58
N VAL A 453 -0.11 -10.63 1.10
CA VAL A 453 -1.03 -9.52 1.42
C VAL A 453 -1.41 -8.80 0.13
N ILE A 454 -2.71 -8.58 -0.06
CA ILE A 454 -3.31 -7.71 -1.09
C ILE A 454 -4.21 -6.72 -0.37
N GLY A 455 -4.12 -5.42 -0.66
CA GLY A 455 -5.02 -4.40 -0.12
C GLY A 455 -4.34 -3.28 0.65
N ILE A 456 -4.94 -2.86 1.75
CA ILE A 456 -4.49 -1.76 2.62
C ILE A 456 -4.12 -2.30 4.00
N PRO A 457 -2.83 -2.59 4.24
CA PRO A 457 -2.35 -2.98 5.54
C PRO A 457 -2.19 -1.78 6.48
N HIS A 458 -2.23 -0.54 5.99
CA HIS A 458 -2.08 0.65 6.84
C HIS A 458 -3.39 1.09 7.45
N ILE A 459 -3.41 1.30 8.76
CA ILE A 459 -4.58 1.82 9.48
C ILE A 459 -4.55 3.34 9.71
N ASN A 460 -3.58 4.06 9.13
CA ASN A 460 -3.41 5.51 9.35
C ASN A 460 -2.99 6.35 8.14
N TYR A 461 -2.75 5.77 6.96
CA TYR A 461 -2.29 6.55 5.79
C TYR A 461 -3.26 6.52 4.60
N TYR A 462 -3.74 5.35 4.20
CA TYR A 462 -4.43 5.21 2.92
C TYR A 462 -5.94 5.14 3.09
N ALA A 463 -6.66 5.59 2.07
CA ALA A 463 -8.11 5.53 1.99
C ALA A 463 -8.52 5.54 0.52
N GLY A 464 -9.62 4.87 0.19
CA GLY A 464 -10.00 4.68 -1.20
C GLY A 464 -10.72 3.37 -1.46
N SER A 465 -10.70 2.96 -2.72
CA SER A 465 -11.26 1.68 -3.13
C SER A 465 -10.48 1.01 -4.25
N ALA A 466 -10.56 -0.31 -4.30
CA ALA A 466 -10.04 -1.11 -5.41
C ALA A 466 -10.96 -2.30 -5.64
N THR A 467 -11.04 -2.75 -6.89
CA THR A 467 -11.76 -3.98 -7.23
C THR A 467 -10.74 -5.02 -7.65
N VAL A 468 -10.81 -6.18 -7.02
CA VAL A 468 -9.98 -7.34 -7.32
C VAL A 468 -10.84 -8.49 -7.79
N ASP A 469 -10.25 -9.36 -8.59
CA ASP A 469 -10.87 -10.57 -9.07
C ASP A 469 -9.82 -11.68 -9.20
N ASN A 470 -10.30 -12.92 -9.29
CA ASN A 470 -9.54 -14.11 -9.62
C ASN A 470 -8.22 -14.25 -8.84
N ILE A 471 -8.31 -14.30 -7.51
CA ILE A 471 -7.14 -14.61 -6.68
C ILE A 471 -6.86 -16.11 -6.84
N ARG A 472 -5.72 -16.43 -7.42
CA ARG A 472 -5.30 -17.80 -7.75
C ARG A 472 -4.04 -18.18 -7.00
N PHE A 473 -4.04 -19.40 -6.49
CA PHE A 473 -2.90 -20.01 -5.82
C PHE A 473 -2.49 -21.29 -6.54
N PHE A 474 -1.21 -21.40 -6.85
CA PHE A 474 -0.62 -22.53 -7.56
C PHE A 474 0.55 -23.12 -6.79
N THR A 475 0.77 -24.41 -7.01
CA THR A 475 1.97 -25.16 -6.58
C THR A 475 2.65 -25.78 -7.80
N PRO A 476 3.92 -26.22 -7.71
CA PRO A 476 4.57 -26.89 -8.83
C PRO A 476 3.78 -28.12 -9.32
N ASP A 477 3.81 -28.37 -10.63
CA ASP A 477 3.31 -29.62 -11.22
C ASP A 477 4.11 -30.80 -10.64
N ASN A 478 3.42 -31.87 -10.25
CA ASN A 478 4.06 -33.10 -9.75
C ASN A 478 4.71 -33.94 -10.85
#